data_AF-A0A530L8J4-F1
#
_entry.id   AF-A0A530L8J4-F1
#
_cell.length_a   1.000
_cell.length_b   1.000
_cell.length_c   1.000
_cell.angle_alpha   90.00
_cell.angle_beta   90.00
_cell.angle_gamma   90.00
#
_symmetry.space_group_name_H-M   'P 1'
#
loop_
_entity.id
_entity.type
_entity.pdbx_description
1 polymer ?
#
loop_
_entity_poly.entity_id
_entity_poly.type
_entity_poly.pdbx_seq_one_letter_code
_entity_poly.pdbx_strand_id
1 'polypeptide(L)'
;VARALTAGIGRMVTISTRVKRFSQVLEIAETFDEVYCSVGTHPHNAAEELDITVDDLVWLSAHRKVVAIGEAGLDYFYDHAPRDAQAQGFRTHIAAARVTGLPLVIHSRDADDDMAEILEEETGKGAFPFILHCFSSGRR
;
A
#
# COMPACT_ATOMS: atom_id res chain seq x y z
N VAL A 1 -2.36 -4.53 21.60
CA VAL A 1 -2.22 -3.09 21.92
C VAL A 1 -1.66 -2.86 23.32
N ALA A 2 -2.35 -3.26 24.41
CA ALA A 2 -1.89 -2.99 25.79
C ALA A 2 -0.39 -3.27 26.06
N ARG A 3 0.12 -4.46 25.70
CA ARG A 3 1.55 -4.78 25.86
C ARG A 3 2.50 -3.87 25.07
N ALA A 4 2.08 -3.42 23.88
CA ALA A 4 2.87 -2.51 23.06
C ALA A 4 2.97 -1.13 23.75
N LEU A 5 1.86 -0.64 24.31
CA LEU A 5 1.84 0.60 25.09
C LEU A 5 2.73 0.51 26.33
N THR A 6 2.66 -0.61 27.08
CA THR A 6 3.54 -0.84 28.24
C THR A 6 5.03 -0.85 27.84
N ALA A 7 5.35 -1.28 26.62
CA ALA A 7 6.70 -1.27 26.07
C ALA A 7 7.10 0.10 25.46
N GLY A 8 6.25 1.13 25.53
CA GLY A 8 6.52 2.46 25.00
C GLY A 8 6.21 2.66 23.50
N ILE A 9 5.55 1.70 22.84
CA ILE A 9 5.13 1.82 21.44
C ILE A 9 3.81 2.58 21.39
N GLY A 10 3.89 3.89 21.10
CA GLY A 10 2.73 4.78 21.14
C GLY A 10 1.92 4.91 19.84
N ARG A 11 2.40 4.37 18.71
CA ARG A 11 1.69 4.41 17.42
C ARG A 11 1.97 3.15 16.61
N MET A 12 0.95 2.64 15.95
CA MET A 12 1.00 1.46 15.09
C MET A 12 0.20 1.71 13.82
N VAL A 13 0.65 1.15 12.70
CA VAL A 13 -0.09 1.15 11.44
C VAL A 13 -0.41 -0.28 11.08
N THR A 14 -1.70 -0.60 10.96
CA THR A 14 -2.15 -1.88 10.41
C THR A 14 -2.33 -1.76 8.90
N ILE A 15 -1.87 -2.75 8.16
CA ILE A 15 -1.69 -2.64 6.71
C ILE A 15 -2.84 -3.33 5.99
N SER A 16 -3.51 -2.59 5.09
CA SER A 16 -4.48 -3.16 4.18
C SER A 16 -3.80 -3.99 3.10
N THR A 17 -4.42 -5.12 2.76
CA THR A 17 -3.98 -5.98 1.64
C THR A 17 -5.07 -6.18 0.59
N ARG A 18 -6.32 -5.77 0.87
CA ARG A 18 -7.47 -5.86 -0.03
C ARG A 18 -8.43 -4.72 0.24
N VAL A 19 -8.70 -3.88 -0.76
CA VAL A 19 -9.59 -2.72 -0.63
C VAL A 19 -11.03 -3.17 -0.38
N LYS A 20 -11.49 -4.26 -1.00
CA LYS A 20 -12.83 -4.83 -0.80
C LYS A 20 -13.05 -5.35 0.63
N ARG A 21 -12.00 -5.50 1.43
CA ARG A 21 -12.06 -5.87 2.86
C ARG A 21 -11.64 -4.75 3.80
N PHE A 22 -11.52 -3.52 3.29
CA PHE A 22 -10.99 -2.39 4.05
C PHE A 22 -11.79 -2.07 5.31
N SER A 23 -13.10 -2.32 5.34
CA SER A 23 -13.93 -2.12 6.53
C SER A 23 -13.42 -2.87 7.77
N GLN A 24 -12.85 -4.07 7.58
CA GLN A 24 -12.28 -4.87 8.68
C GLN A 24 -11.00 -4.24 9.24
N VAL A 25 -10.18 -3.68 8.36
CA VAL A 25 -8.93 -2.98 8.74
C VAL A 25 -9.27 -1.67 9.46
N LEU A 26 -10.27 -0.95 8.95
CA LEU A 26 -10.74 0.29 9.54
C LEU A 26 -11.32 0.08 10.94
N GLU A 27 -12.14 -0.96 11.14
CA GLU A 27 -12.70 -1.30 12.46
C GLU A 27 -11.60 -1.51 13.50
N ILE A 28 -10.50 -2.20 13.14
CA ILE A 28 -9.34 -2.38 14.02
C ILE A 28 -8.69 -1.02 14.36
N ALA A 29 -8.53 -0.14 13.38
CA ALA A 29 -7.92 1.18 13.58
C ALA A 29 -8.82 2.13 14.41
N GLU A 30 -10.14 1.98 14.33
CA GLU A 30 -11.08 2.75 15.14
C GLU A 30 -11.18 2.24 16.57
N THR A 31 -10.96 0.94 16.79
CA THR A 31 -11.01 0.32 18.13
C THR A 31 -9.93 0.87 19.07
N PHE A 32 -8.80 1.33 18.55
CA PHE A 32 -7.65 1.77 19.35
C PHE A 32 -7.14 3.13 18.89
N ASP A 33 -6.98 4.08 19.81
CA ASP A 33 -6.51 5.43 19.49
C ASP A 33 -5.11 5.45 18.84
N GLU A 34 -4.24 4.54 19.26
CA GLU A 34 -2.85 4.43 18.81
C GLU A 34 -2.69 3.69 17.47
N VAL A 35 -3.76 3.08 16.96
CA VAL A 35 -3.74 2.34 15.70
C VAL A 35 -4.31 3.20 14.57
N TYR A 36 -3.55 3.24 13.49
CA TYR A 36 -3.92 3.82 12.20
C TYR A 36 -3.86 2.73 11.14
N CYS A 37 -4.32 3.01 9.93
CA CYS A 37 -4.29 2.05 8.83
C CYS A 37 -3.82 2.65 7.52
N SER A 38 -3.46 1.77 6.59
CA SER A 38 -3.37 2.08 5.17
C SER A 38 -4.60 1.55 4.43
N VAL A 39 -4.82 2.01 3.19
CA VAL A 39 -5.80 1.43 2.27
C VAL A 39 -5.13 1.04 0.95
N GLY A 40 -5.30 -0.20 0.54
CA GLY A 40 -4.74 -0.68 -0.72
C GLY A 40 -4.81 -2.19 -0.93
N THR A 41 -4.38 -2.60 -2.12
CA THR A 41 -4.39 -3.96 -2.66
C THR A 41 -2.97 -4.50 -2.78
N HIS A 42 -2.67 -5.54 -2.01
CA HIS A 42 -1.39 -6.23 -2.06
C HIS A 42 -1.24 -6.96 -3.42
N PRO A 43 -0.03 -7.08 -4.00
CA PRO A 43 0.19 -7.71 -5.31
C PRO A 43 -0.50 -9.07 -5.49
N HIS A 44 -0.45 -9.93 -4.47
CA HIS A 44 -1.13 -11.24 -4.49
C HIS A 44 -2.64 -11.19 -4.73
N ASN A 45 -3.29 -10.06 -4.46
CA ASN A 45 -4.73 -9.90 -4.60
C ASN A 45 -5.10 -9.02 -5.81
N ALA A 46 -4.12 -8.53 -6.58
CA ALA A 46 -4.32 -7.52 -7.60
C ALA A 46 -5.35 -7.94 -8.68
N ALA A 47 -5.33 -9.21 -9.08
CA ALA A 47 -6.26 -9.74 -10.08
C ALA A 47 -7.73 -9.76 -9.62
N GLU A 48 -7.99 -9.74 -8.31
CA GLU A 48 -9.34 -9.73 -7.74
C GLU A 48 -9.92 -8.30 -7.63
N GLU A 49 -9.09 -7.27 -7.81
CA GLU A 49 -9.41 -5.86 -7.50
C GLU A 49 -9.02 -4.90 -8.64
N LEU A 50 -8.98 -5.39 -9.89
CA LEU A 50 -8.72 -4.57 -11.09
C LEU A 50 -9.78 -3.47 -11.33
N ASP A 51 -10.95 -3.62 -10.71
CA ASP A 51 -12.05 -2.66 -10.72
C ASP A 51 -11.87 -1.50 -9.73
N ILE A 52 -10.91 -1.58 -8.81
CA ILE A 52 -10.61 -0.50 -7.86
C ILE A 52 -9.95 0.66 -8.58
N THR A 53 -10.53 1.85 -8.44
CA THR A 53 -10.08 3.06 -9.10
C THR A 53 -9.24 3.95 -8.19
N VAL A 54 -8.59 4.96 -8.79
CA VAL A 54 -7.91 6.03 -8.04
C VAL A 54 -8.90 6.76 -7.13
N ASP A 55 -10.11 7.06 -7.62
CA ASP A 55 -11.13 7.79 -6.88
C ASP A 55 -11.63 7.01 -5.66
N ASP A 56 -11.74 5.68 -5.76
CA ASP A 56 -12.09 4.81 -4.62
C ASP A 56 -11.04 4.92 -3.50
N LEU A 57 -9.75 4.84 -3.87
CA LEU A 57 -8.64 4.96 -2.91
C LEU A 57 -8.58 6.36 -2.29
N VAL A 58 -8.79 7.41 -3.09
CA VAL A 58 -8.85 8.81 -2.61
C VAL A 58 -10.01 8.98 -1.64
N TRP A 59 -11.20 8.46 -1.96
CA TRP A 59 -12.37 8.54 -1.10
C TRP A 59 -12.15 7.79 0.23
N LEU A 60 -11.68 6.55 0.19
CA LEU A 60 -11.43 5.75 1.39
C LEU A 60 -10.34 6.35 2.29
N SER A 61 -9.31 6.93 1.68
CA SER A 61 -8.19 7.53 2.41
C SER A 61 -8.50 8.88 3.07
N ALA A 62 -9.66 9.47 2.77
CA ALA A 62 -10.12 10.68 3.46
C ALA A 62 -10.45 10.44 4.95
N HIS A 63 -10.59 9.18 5.37
CA HIS A 63 -10.87 8.87 6.77
C HIS A 63 -9.65 9.17 7.68
N ARG A 64 -9.89 9.82 8.83
CA ARG A 64 -8.82 10.29 9.76
C ARG A 64 -7.86 9.22 10.29
N LYS A 65 -8.26 7.95 10.26
CA LYS A 65 -7.42 6.81 10.67
C LYS A 65 -6.56 6.27 9.54
N VAL A 66 -6.81 6.67 8.29
CA VAL A 66 -6.01 6.29 7.14
C VAL A 66 -4.85 7.27 6.99
N VAL A 67 -3.63 6.75 6.99
CA VAL A 67 -2.40 7.56 6.96
C VAL A 67 -1.47 7.20 5.80
N ALA A 68 -1.87 6.24 4.97
CA ALA A 68 -1.08 5.77 3.84
C ALA A 68 -1.95 5.06 2.78
N ILE A 69 -1.45 5.02 1.56
CA ILE A 69 -1.95 4.15 0.48
C ILE A 69 -1.12 2.86 0.48
N GLY A 70 -1.72 1.74 0.12
CA GLY A 70 -1.09 0.42 0.09
C GLY A 70 -1.53 -0.50 1.24
N GLU A 71 -0.91 -1.64 1.43
CA GLU A 71 0.29 -2.11 0.73
C GLU A 71 -0.01 -2.49 -0.73
N ALA A 72 0.81 -2.00 -1.65
CA ALA A 72 0.73 -2.30 -3.09
C ALA A 72 2.15 -2.42 -3.65
N GLY A 73 2.30 -3.04 -4.82
CA GLY A 73 3.62 -3.23 -5.43
C GLY A 73 3.70 -4.52 -6.23
N LEU A 74 4.86 -5.17 -6.21
CA LEU A 74 5.15 -6.34 -7.03
C LEU A 74 5.73 -7.49 -6.17
N ASP A 75 5.23 -8.71 -6.37
CA ASP A 75 5.77 -9.95 -5.80
C ASP A 75 5.84 -11.03 -6.89
N TYR A 76 7.05 -11.28 -7.39
CA TYR A 76 7.30 -12.29 -8.43
C TYR A 76 7.85 -13.61 -7.85
N PHE A 77 8.06 -13.67 -6.53
CA PHE A 77 8.52 -14.89 -5.88
C PHE A 77 7.37 -15.89 -5.71
N TYR A 78 6.23 -15.42 -5.21
CA TYR A 78 5.04 -16.27 -5.06
C TYR A 78 4.13 -16.27 -6.29
N ASP A 79 4.19 -15.20 -7.09
CA ASP A 79 3.50 -15.03 -8.39
C ASP A 79 2.00 -15.43 -8.35
N HIS A 80 1.33 -15.08 -7.25
CA HIS A 80 -0.08 -15.44 -7.01
C HIS A 80 -1.09 -14.65 -7.84
N ALA A 81 -0.64 -13.60 -8.53
CA ALA A 81 -1.44 -12.82 -9.46
C ALA A 81 -0.61 -12.50 -10.72
N PRO A 82 -1.23 -12.46 -11.90
CA PRO A 82 -0.56 -12.05 -13.14
C PRO A 82 0.20 -10.72 -12.98
N ARG A 83 1.42 -10.64 -13.51
CA ARG A 83 2.30 -9.47 -13.35
C ARG A 83 1.70 -8.18 -13.90
N ASP A 84 0.95 -8.26 -14.98
CA ASP A 84 0.20 -7.14 -15.56
C ASP A 84 -0.87 -6.62 -14.60
N ALA A 85 -1.58 -7.50 -13.90
CA ALA A 85 -2.52 -7.11 -12.85
C ALA A 85 -1.81 -6.44 -11.67
N GLN A 86 -0.65 -6.98 -11.23
CA GLN A 86 0.15 -6.36 -10.17
C GLN A 86 0.63 -4.96 -10.58
N ALA A 87 1.17 -4.81 -11.79
CA ALA A 87 1.65 -3.53 -12.31
C ALA A 87 0.52 -2.51 -12.48
N GLN A 88 -0.64 -2.91 -13.00
CA GLN A 88 -1.83 -2.06 -13.09
C GLN A 88 -2.26 -1.58 -11.69
N GLY A 89 -2.42 -2.52 -10.75
CA GLY A 89 -2.77 -2.20 -9.37
C GLY A 89 -1.78 -1.24 -8.74
N PHE A 90 -0.48 -1.50 -8.88
CA PHE A 90 0.56 -0.64 -8.34
C PHE A 90 0.50 0.78 -8.90
N ARG A 91 0.34 0.96 -10.22
CA ARG A 91 0.20 2.29 -10.84
C ARG A 91 -1.06 3.02 -10.38
N THR A 92 -2.18 2.34 -10.21
CA THR A 92 -3.40 2.93 -9.62
C THR A 92 -3.13 3.48 -8.22
N HIS A 93 -2.40 2.73 -7.39
CA HIS A 93 -2.06 3.16 -6.03
C HIS A 93 -1.04 4.32 -6.01
N ILE A 94 -0.08 4.34 -6.94
CA ILE A 94 0.82 5.49 -7.13
C ILE A 94 0.03 6.75 -7.50
N ALA A 95 -0.92 6.64 -8.43
CA ALA A 95 -1.76 7.77 -8.81
C ALA A 95 -2.59 8.29 -7.61
N ALA A 96 -3.16 7.40 -6.79
CA ALA A 96 -3.87 7.78 -5.57
C ALA A 96 -2.95 8.44 -4.53
N ALA A 97 -1.73 7.93 -4.33
CA ALA A 97 -0.75 8.55 -3.44
C ALA A 97 -0.37 9.97 -3.91
N ARG A 98 -0.23 10.17 -5.23
CA ARG A 98 0.01 11.49 -5.82
C ARG A 98 -1.13 12.47 -5.58
N VAL A 99 -2.38 12.03 -5.75
CA VAL A 99 -3.58 12.88 -5.54
C VAL A 99 -3.77 13.25 -4.08
N THR A 100 -3.61 12.27 -3.19
CA THR A 100 -3.87 12.45 -1.74
C THR A 100 -2.71 13.12 -1.01
N GLY A 101 -1.48 13.01 -1.52
CA GLY A 101 -0.25 13.37 -0.82
C GLY A 101 0.10 12.42 0.33
N LEU A 102 -0.64 11.32 0.50
CA LEU A 102 -0.33 10.29 1.49
C LEU A 102 0.81 9.40 0.99
N PRO A 103 1.70 8.93 1.89
CA PRO A 103 2.77 8.02 1.51
C PRO A 103 2.21 6.69 0.99
N LEU A 104 2.79 6.17 -0.09
CA LEU A 104 2.55 4.82 -0.58
C LEU A 104 3.44 3.82 0.17
N VAL A 105 2.83 2.78 0.76
CA VAL A 105 3.53 1.62 1.32
C VAL A 105 3.76 0.61 0.20
N ILE A 106 5.01 0.48 -0.22
CA ILE A 106 5.41 -0.36 -1.35
C ILE A 106 5.91 -1.72 -0.86
N HIS A 107 5.33 -2.79 -1.41
CA HIS A 107 5.88 -4.15 -1.35
C HIS A 107 6.72 -4.43 -2.60
N SER A 108 7.92 -4.96 -2.42
CA SER A 108 8.76 -5.42 -3.53
C SER A 108 9.42 -6.74 -3.17
N ARG A 109 9.28 -7.74 -4.04
CA ARG A 109 9.98 -9.02 -3.91
C ARG A 109 10.28 -9.63 -5.27
N ASP A 110 11.57 -9.90 -5.51
CA ASP A 110 12.11 -10.48 -6.75
C ASP A 110 11.64 -9.77 -8.03
N ALA A 111 11.39 -8.45 -7.92
CA ALA A 111 10.78 -7.63 -8.96
C ALA A 111 11.56 -6.31 -9.16
N ASP A 112 12.84 -6.28 -8.83
CA ASP A 112 13.65 -5.05 -8.74
C ASP A 112 13.68 -4.23 -10.05
N ASP A 113 13.79 -4.89 -11.22
CA ASP A 113 13.85 -4.21 -12.52
C ASP A 113 12.52 -3.52 -12.85
N ASP A 114 11.42 -4.27 -12.86
CA ASP A 114 10.08 -3.74 -13.12
C ASP A 114 9.67 -2.70 -12.06
N MET A 115 10.04 -2.89 -10.79
CA MET A 115 9.80 -1.94 -9.73
C MET A 115 10.50 -0.61 -10.01
N ALA A 116 11.79 -0.64 -10.39
CA ALA A 116 12.55 0.55 -10.73
C ALA A 116 11.95 1.25 -11.97
N GLU A 117 11.64 0.51 -13.03
CA GLU A 117 11.02 1.04 -14.24
C GLU A 117 9.70 1.76 -13.94
N ILE A 118 8.79 1.10 -13.21
CA ILE A 118 7.50 1.70 -12.83
C ILE A 118 7.70 2.98 -12.00
N LEU A 119 8.61 2.95 -11.02
CA LEU A 119 8.84 4.10 -10.15
C LEU A 119 9.49 5.28 -10.89
N GLU A 120 10.44 5.03 -11.79
CA GLU A 120 11.07 6.06 -12.62
C GLU A 120 10.04 6.72 -13.56
N GLU A 121 9.25 5.91 -14.27
CA GLU A 121 8.17 6.39 -15.14
C GLU A 121 7.14 7.24 -14.37
N GLU A 122 6.67 6.75 -13.23
CA GLU A 122 5.65 7.43 -12.45
C GLU A 122 6.18 8.68 -11.75
N THR A 123 7.45 8.69 -11.34
CA THR A 123 8.11 9.90 -10.81
C THR A 123 8.22 10.96 -11.91
N GLY A 124 8.47 10.56 -13.16
CA GLY A 124 8.45 11.46 -14.33
C GLY A 124 7.11 12.15 -14.57
N LYS A 125 5.99 11.59 -14.07
CA LYS A 125 4.64 12.18 -14.15
C LYS A 125 4.31 13.11 -12.98
N GLY A 126 5.18 13.17 -11.97
CA GLY A 126 5.01 13.99 -10.77
C GLY A 126 5.31 13.22 -9.49
N ALA A 127 5.96 13.90 -8.55
CA ALA A 127 6.40 13.31 -7.29
C ALA A 127 5.23 12.83 -6.43
N PHE A 128 5.45 11.73 -5.72
CA PHE A 128 4.57 11.18 -4.69
C PHE A 128 5.42 10.63 -3.55
N PRO A 129 4.99 10.76 -2.28
CA PRO A 129 5.73 10.18 -1.17
C PRO A 129 5.54 8.68 -1.12
N PHE A 130 6.58 7.93 -0.74
CA PHE A 130 6.50 6.49 -0.56
C PHE A 130 7.50 5.97 0.46
N ILE A 131 7.27 4.74 0.93
CA ILE A 131 8.23 3.93 1.68
C ILE A 131 8.32 2.55 1.04
N LEU A 132 9.50 1.94 1.04
CA LEU A 132 9.68 0.53 0.71
C LEU A 132 9.57 -0.30 1.99
N HIS A 133 8.45 -1.01 2.15
CA HIS A 133 8.20 -1.86 3.30
C HIS A 133 9.04 -3.16 3.21
N CYS A 134 9.57 -3.61 4.34
CA CYS A 134 10.36 -4.84 4.44
C CYS A 134 11.43 -4.98 3.34
N PHE A 135 12.13 -3.89 3.02
CA PHE A 135 13.14 -3.85 1.96
C PHE A 135 14.18 -4.97 2.11
N SER A 136 14.27 -5.85 1.11
CA SER A 136 15.14 -7.03 1.11
C SER A 136 16.02 -7.17 -0.14
N SER A 137 16.07 -6.15 -1.01
CA SER A 137 16.87 -6.19 -2.24
C SER A 137 18.37 -6.04 -1.96
N GLY A 138 19.19 -6.54 -2.89
CA GLY A 138 20.65 -6.52 -2.81
C GLY A 138 21.30 -5.26 -3.37
N ARG A 139 22.62 -5.10 -3.14
CA ARG A 139 23.42 -4.11 -3.86
C ARG A 139 23.48 -4.49 -5.34
N ARG A 140 23.16 -3.53 -6.21
CA ARG A 140 23.49 -3.57 -7.64
C ARG A 140 24.81 -2.86 -7.89
#